data_AF-A0A7Y4ZRS7-F1
#
_entry.id   AF-A0A7Y4ZRS7-F1
#
_cell.length_a   1.000
_cell.length_b   1.000
_cell.length_c   1.000
_cell.angle_alpha   90.00
_cell.angle_beta   90.00
_cell.angle_gamma   90.00
#
_symmetry.space_group_name_H-M   'P 1'
#
loop_
_entity.id
_entity.type
_entity.pdbx_description
1 polymer ?
#
loop_
_entity_poly.entity_id
_entity_poly.type
_entity_poly.pdbx_seq_one_letter_code
_entity_poly.pdbx_strand_id
1 'polypeptide(L)'
;MTTERRALPDVEAVTVAMIVAPGVYSRNRMFALFAEPEMARARLRATVVRGLLRQLQRSRNMGLSFRFEPREGGVYLHYDVEKLRLVCRIELTHLERACLVYLASKTDTPLMSASAEDRALVEETLRRLVPEAKPSSP
;
A
#
# COMPACT_ATOMS: atom_id res chain seq x y z
N MET A 1 38.62 6.08 4.00
CA MET A 1 37.36 5.64 4.64
C MET A 1 36.24 5.93 3.66
N THR A 2 35.86 4.93 2.89
CA THR A 2 34.90 5.07 1.79
C THR A 2 33.50 4.93 2.38
N THR A 3 32.75 6.03 2.47
CA THR A 3 31.35 6.01 2.85
C THR A 3 30.59 5.23 1.79
N GLU A 4 30.28 3.96 2.05
CA GLU A 4 29.35 3.19 1.23
C GLU A 4 28.03 3.97 1.18
N ARG A 5 27.73 4.59 0.03
CA ARG A 5 26.37 5.07 -0.25
C ARG A 5 25.49 3.82 -0.32
N ARG A 6 24.84 3.50 0.79
CA ARG A 6 23.79 2.48 0.83
C ARG A 6 22.77 2.84 -0.24
N ALA A 7 22.62 2.00 -1.25
CA ALA A 7 21.64 2.20 -2.31
C ALA A 7 20.26 2.43 -1.67
N LEU A 8 19.53 3.43 -2.16
CA LEU A 8 18.19 3.69 -1.68
C LEU A 8 17.32 2.44 -1.93
N PRO A 9 16.52 1.99 -0.94
CA PRO A 9 15.59 0.90 -1.13
C PRO A 9 14.53 1.29 -2.16
N ASP A 10 14.02 0.29 -2.88
CA ASP A 10 12.96 0.45 -3.86
C ASP A 10 11.74 1.16 -3.24
N VAL A 11 11.36 2.30 -3.83
CA VAL A 11 10.28 3.18 -3.35
C VAL A 11 8.93 2.46 -3.34
N GLU A 12 8.64 1.64 -4.34
CA GLU A 12 7.40 0.87 -4.41
C GLU A 12 7.36 -0.18 -3.32
N ALA A 13 8.47 -0.89 -3.14
CA ALA A 13 8.65 -1.88 -2.10
C ALA A 13 8.42 -1.29 -0.71
N VAL A 14 9.03 -0.12 -0.45
CA VAL A 14 8.84 0.64 0.81
C VAL A 14 7.38 1.08 0.96
N THR A 15 6.74 1.55 -0.10
CA THR A 15 5.32 1.96 -0.08
C THR A 15 4.42 0.80 0.32
N VAL A 16 4.56 -0.36 -0.33
CA VAL A 16 3.79 -1.58 -0.02
C VAL A 16 3.98 -1.97 1.43
N ALA A 17 5.23 -1.97 1.90
CA ALA A 17 5.54 -2.33 3.26
C ALA A 17 4.91 -1.38 4.29
N MET A 18 4.91 -0.07 4.02
CA MET A 18 4.22 0.91 4.87
C MET A 18 2.70 0.75 4.84
N ILE A 19 2.12 0.19 3.77
CA ILE A 19 0.70 -0.15 3.68
C ILE A 19 0.39 -1.40 4.52
N VAL A 20 1.12 -2.50 4.30
CA VAL A 20 0.80 -3.81 4.87
C VAL A 20 1.36 -4.05 6.27
N ALA A 21 2.52 -3.45 6.58
CA ALA A 21 3.27 -3.66 7.81
C ALA A 21 3.75 -2.30 8.40
N PRO A 22 2.81 -1.41 8.75
CA PRO A 22 3.10 -0.01 9.09
C PRO A 22 3.96 0.20 10.33
N GLY A 23 4.06 -0.80 11.22
CA GLY A 23 4.91 -0.77 12.41
C GLY A 23 6.36 -1.15 12.15
N VAL A 24 6.67 -1.75 11.00
CA VAL A 24 8.03 -2.22 10.66
C VAL A 24 8.97 -1.06 10.35
N TYR A 25 8.42 0.03 9.81
CA TYR A 25 9.18 1.19 9.37
C TYR A 25 8.85 2.42 10.23
N SER A 26 9.53 2.55 11.37
CA SER A 26 9.35 3.65 12.32
C SER A 26 10.24 4.85 12.00
N ARG A 27 9.75 6.05 12.33
CA ARG A 27 10.43 7.34 12.09
C ARG A 27 11.84 7.40 12.70
N ASN A 28 12.02 6.77 13.85
CA ASN A 28 13.29 6.81 14.60
C ASN A 28 14.33 5.83 14.06
N ARG A 29 13.92 4.78 13.32
CA ARG A 29 14.83 3.74 12.85
C ARG A 29 15.38 4.02 11.43
N MET A 30 14.79 4.98 10.70
CA MET A 30 15.06 5.18 9.27
C MET A 30 15.14 6.66 8.86
N PHE A 31 15.66 7.54 9.71
CA PHE A 31 15.71 8.98 9.47
C PHE A 31 16.20 9.38 8.06
N ALA A 32 17.18 8.66 7.51
CA ALA A 32 17.68 8.85 6.14
C ALA A 32 16.61 8.64 5.05
N LEU A 33 15.64 7.74 5.26
CA LEU A 33 14.50 7.53 4.36
C LEU A 33 13.42 8.59 4.51
N PHE A 34 13.48 9.47 5.51
CA PHE A 34 12.52 10.57 5.66
C PHE A 34 13.01 11.89 5.04
N ALA A 35 14.26 11.93 4.56
CA ALA A 35 14.84 13.11 3.92
C ALA A 35 14.49 13.23 2.43
N GLU A 36 14.23 12.09 1.76
CA GLU A 36 14.01 12.06 0.31
C GLU A 36 12.53 12.35 -0.06
N PRO A 37 12.26 13.22 -1.07
CA PRO A 37 10.91 13.55 -1.51
C PRO A 37 10.07 12.34 -1.93
N GLU A 38 10.70 11.36 -2.59
CA GLU A 38 10.02 10.14 -3.07
C GLU A 38 9.50 9.29 -1.90
N MET A 39 10.25 9.21 -0.82
CA MET A 39 9.85 8.48 0.38
C MET A 39 8.78 9.24 1.18
N ALA A 40 8.81 10.57 1.15
CA ALA A 40 7.72 11.38 1.69
C ALA A 40 6.40 11.11 0.92
N ARG A 41 6.48 10.99 -0.42
CA ARG A 41 5.34 10.61 -1.26
C ARG A 41 4.86 9.19 -0.96
N ALA A 42 5.76 8.21 -0.88
CA ALA A 42 5.46 6.83 -0.51
C ALA A 42 4.65 6.75 0.80
N ARG A 43 5.08 7.48 1.84
CA ARG A 43 4.38 7.57 3.13
C ARG A 43 2.99 8.19 3.03
N LEU A 44 2.86 9.28 2.28
CA LEU A 44 1.57 9.94 2.06
C LEU A 44 0.60 8.94 1.40
N ARG A 45 1.05 8.28 0.34
CA ARG A 45 0.28 7.25 -0.36
C ARG A 45 -0.11 6.09 0.55
N ALA A 46 0.83 5.56 1.34
CA ALA A 46 0.54 4.51 2.31
C ALA A 46 -0.50 4.93 3.35
N THR A 47 -0.45 6.19 3.80
CA THR A 47 -1.43 6.76 4.73
C THR A 47 -2.82 6.84 4.10
N VAL A 48 -2.90 7.27 2.83
CA VAL A 48 -4.16 7.34 2.06
C VAL A 48 -4.78 5.96 1.92
N VAL A 49 -4.04 4.96 1.44
CA VAL A 49 -4.56 3.59 1.22
C VAL A 49 -5.07 2.97 2.52
N ARG A 50 -4.32 3.14 3.62
CA ARG A 50 -4.74 2.63 4.93
C ARG A 50 -5.93 3.39 5.51
N GLY A 51 -5.99 4.71 5.29
CA GLY A 51 -7.14 5.55 5.66
C GLY A 51 -8.40 5.11 4.94
N LEU A 52 -8.29 4.88 3.63
CA LEU A 52 -9.35 4.39 2.77
C LEU A 52 -9.87 3.03 3.25
N LEU A 53 -9.01 2.05 3.53
CA LEU A 53 -9.44 0.75 4.06
C LEU A 53 -10.27 0.90 5.35
N ARG A 54 -9.80 1.71 6.31
CA ARG A 54 -10.53 1.98 7.55
C ARG A 54 -11.86 2.66 7.30
N GLN A 55 -11.90 3.62 6.38
CA GLN A 55 -13.13 4.32 6.01
C GLN A 55 -14.16 3.35 5.43
N LEU A 56 -13.76 2.54 4.43
CA LEU A 56 -14.63 1.53 3.83
C LEU A 56 -15.17 0.55 4.88
N GLN A 57 -14.32 0.07 5.80
CA GLN A 57 -14.76 -0.84 6.87
C GLN A 57 -15.79 -0.21 7.80
N ARG A 58 -15.58 1.05 8.20
CA ARG A 58 -16.53 1.77 9.06
C ARG A 58 -17.85 2.07 8.35
N SER A 59 -17.81 2.28 7.05
CA SER A 59 -18.99 2.60 6.23
C SER A 59 -19.77 1.36 5.78
N ARG A 60 -19.28 0.13 6.00
CA ARG A 60 -19.93 -1.11 5.55
C ARG A 60 -21.43 -1.19 5.89
N ASN A 61 -21.81 -0.87 7.12
CA ASN A 61 -23.20 -0.97 7.59
C ASN A 61 -24.03 0.30 7.26
N MET A 62 -23.48 1.19 6.44
CA MET A 62 -24.08 2.47 6.06
C MET A 62 -24.55 2.51 4.60
N GLY A 63 -24.72 1.36 3.96
CA GLY A 63 -25.06 1.27 2.53
C GLY A 63 -23.85 1.64 1.67
N LEU A 64 -22.71 0.99 1.94
CA LEU A 64 -21.50 1.16 1.13
C LEU A 64 -21.60 0.33 -0.15
N SER A 65 -21.50 0.97 -1.31
CA SER A 65 -21.10 0.30 -2.55
C SER A 65 -19.81 0.90 -3.11
N PHE A 66 -19.07 0.08 -3.86
CA PHE A 66 -17.85 0.50 -4.50
C PHE A 66 -17.57 -0.30 -5.78
N ARG A 67 -16.80 0.29 -6.69
CA ARG A 67 -16.31 -0.34 -7.92
C ARG A 67 -14.94 0.20 -8.30
N PHE A 68 -14.18 -0.61 -9.03
CA PHE A 68 -12.95 -0.18 -9.67
C PHE A 68 -13.21 0.10 -11.15
N GLU A 69 -12.67 1.20 -11.65
CA GLU A 69 -12.68 1.57 -13.06
C GLU A 69 -11.22 1.67 -13.55
N PRO A 70 -10.83 0.98 -14.64
CA PRO A 70 -9.47 1.06 -15.17
C PRO A 70 -9.06 2.49 -15.55
N ARG A 71 -7.78 2.81 -15.37
CA ARG A 71 -7.18 4.06 -15.84
C ARG A 71 -5.76 3.82 -16.33
N GLU A 72 -5.19 4.77 -17.08
CA GLU A 72 -3.76 4.73 -17.42
C GLU A 72 -2.88 4.73 -16.14
N GLY A 73 -2.07 3.69 -15.99
CA GLY A 73 -1.17 3.51 -14.84
C GLY A 73 -1.86 3.15 -13.52
N GLY A 74 -3.15 2.78 -13.52
CA GLY A 74 -3.83 2.37 -12.30
C GLY A 74 -5.34 2.17 -12.44
N VAL A 75 -6.06 2.54 -11.38
CA VAL A 75 -7.52 2.43 -11.31
C VAL A 75 -8.11 3.63 -10.56
N TYR A 76 -9.38 3.92 -10.86
CA TYR A 76 -10.23 4.71 -9.99
C TYR A 76 -11.02 3.79 -9.07
N LEU A 77 -10.97 4.04 -7.77
CA LEU A 77 -11.95 3.51 -6.83
C LEU A 77 -13.10 4.51 -6.72
N HIS A 78 -14.28 4.08 -7.14
CA HIS A 78 -15.53 4.79 -6.87
C HIS A 78 -16.19 4.12 -5.67
N TYR A 79 -16.59 4.90 -4.68
CA TYR A 79 -17.44 4.39 -3.61
C TYR A 79 -18.48 5.42 -3.20
N ASP A 80 -19.61 4.91 -2.75
CA ASP A 80 -20.73 5.68 -2.26
C ASP A 80 -21.15 5.14 -0.90
N VAL A 81 -21.62 6.03 -0.03
CA VAL A 81 -22.18 5.67 1.28
C VAL A 81 -23.56 6.30 1.36
N GLU A 82 -24.58 5.48 1.10
CA GLU A 82 -25.97 5.90 0.94
C GLU A 82 -26.45 6.75 2.12
N LYS A 83 -26.27 6.27 3.36
CA LYS A 83 -26.73 6.98 4.57
C LYS A 83 -26.04 8.32 4.79
N LEU A 84 -24.87 8.54 4.19
CA LEU A 84 -24.12 9.79 4.27
C LEU A 84 -24.31 10.68 3.04
N ARG A 85 -25.03 10.21 2.01
CA ARG A 85 -25.11 10.86 0.69
C ARG A 85 -23.73 11.25 0.15
N LEU A 86 -22.73 10.41 0.45
CA LEU A 86 -21.34 10.65 0.11
C LEU A 86 -21.01 9.88 -1.17
N VAL A 87 -20.41 10.55 -2.14
CA VAL A 87 -19.83 9.93 -3.34
C VAL A 87 -18.38 10.35 -3.42
N CYS A 88 -17.49 9.38 -3.59
CA CYS A 88 -16.05 9.60 -3.63
C CYS A 88 -15.41 8.87 -4.82
N ARG A 89 -14.35 9.49 -5.34
CA ARG A 89 -13.48 8.92 -6.37
C ARG A 89 -12.04 9.10 -5.95
N ILE A 90 -11.28 8.01 -5.90
CA ILE A 90 -9.87 8.02 -5.48
C ILE A 90 -9.03 7.35 -6.56
N GLU A 91 -7.89 7.95 -6.88
CA GLU A 91 -6.89 7.38 -7.77
C GLU A 91 -5.96 6.44 -7.00
N LEU A 92 -5.79 5.23 -7.53
CA LEU A 92 -4.86 4.23 -7.01
C LEU A 92 -3.98 3.73 -8.15
N THR A 93 -2.70 3.45 -7.87
CA THR A 93 -1.88 2.62 -8.75
C THR A 93 -2.38 1.17 -8.71
N HIS A 94 -1.96 0.35 -9.67
CA HIS A 94 -2.27 -1.09 -9.65
C HIS A 94 -1.80 -1.75 -8.35
N LEU A 95 -0.61 -1.37 -7.88
CA LEU A 95 -0.01 -1.90 -6.66
C LEU A 95 -0.76 -1.46 -5.40
N GLU A 96 -1.23 -0.21 -5.34
CA GLU A 96 -2.04 0.28 -4.23
C GLU A 96 -3.41 -0.40 -4.18
N ARG A 97 -4.04 -0.64 -5.34
CA ARG A 97 -5.28 -1.43 -5.44
C ARG A 97 -5.04 -2.86 -4.95
N ALA A 98 -3.96 -3.51 -5.39
CA ALA A 98 -3.61 -4.86 -4.92
C ALA A 98 -3.41 -4.88 -3.40
N CYS A 99 -2.72 -3.90 -2.82
CA CYS A 99 -2.55 -3.78 -1.37
C CYS A 99 -3.89 -3.57 -0.64
N LEU A 100 -4.75 -2.70 -1.15
CA LEU A 100 -6.07 -2.43 -0.57
C LEU A 100 -6.91 -3.69 -0.52
N VAL A 101 -7.03 -4.39 -1.66
CA VAL A 101 -7.80 -5.63 -1.78
C VAL A 101 -7.18 -6.75 -0.93
N TYR A 102 -5.85 -6.89 -0.94
CA TYR A 102 -5.13 -7.83 -0.11
C TYR A 102 -5.47 -7.64 1.37
N LEU A 103 -5.33 -6.43 1.91
CA LEU A 103 -5.64 -6.13 3.31
C LEU A 103 -7.13 -6.26 3.62
N ALA A 104 -8.01 -5.80 2.73
CA ALA A 104 -9.45 -5.95 2.86
C ALA A 104 -9.91 -7.41 2.91
N SER A 105 -9.15 -8.32 2.30
CA SER A 105 -9.42 -9.76 2.34
C SER A 105 -8.97 -10.45 3.64
N LYS A 106 -8.07 -9.80 4.40
CA LYS A 106 -7.45 -10.33 5.62
C LYS A 106 -8.16 -9.92 6.91
N THR A 107 -9.26 -9.18 6.80
CA THR A 107 -10.00 -8.69 7.97
C THR A 107 -11.13 -9.65 8.34
N ASP A 108 -11.51 -9.71 9.62
CA ASP A 108 -12.53 -10.65 10.13
C ASP A 108 -13.87 -10.56 9.40
N THR A 109 -14.18 -9.38 8.84
CA THR A 109 -15.20 -9.30 7.79
C THR A 109 -14.60 -8.76 6.49
N PRO A 110 -14.31 -9.65 5.53
CA PRO A 110 -13.76 -9.23 4.25
C PRO A 110 -14.70 -8.30 3.49
N LEU A 111 -14.17 -7.16 3.04
CA LEU A 111 -14.90 -6.27 2.12
C LEU A 111 -14.67 -6.66 0.65
N MET A 112 -13.50 -7.23 0.37
CA MET A 112 -13.05 -7.54 -0.98
C MET A 112 -12.32 -8.88 -0.96
N SER A 113 -12.33 -9.57 -2.10
CA SER A 113 -11.57 -10.81 -2.27
C SER A 113 -10.33 -10.55 -3.11
N ALA A 114 -9.16 -10.84 -2.55
CA ALA A 114 -7.89 -10.75 -3.28
C ALA A 114 -7.73 -11.92 -4.25
N SER A 115 -7.38 -11.63 -5.49
CA SER A 115 -6.99 -12.67 -6.45
C SER A 115 -5.62 -13.26 -6.10
N ALA A 116 -5.24 -14.35 -6.76
CA ALA A 116 -3.88 -14.89 -6.64
C ALA A 116 -2.85 -13.90 -7.19
N GLU A 117 -3.18 -13.17 -8.26
CA GLU A 117 -2.34 -12.14 -8.86
C GLU A 117 -2.13 -10.96 -7.91
N ASP A 118 -3.17 -10.51 -7.21
CA ASP A 118 -3.07 -9.42 -6.22
C ASP A 118 -2.10 -9.81 -5.09
N ARG A 119 -2.21 -11.06 -4.60
CA ARG A 119 -1.29 -11.60 -3.58
C ARG A 119 0.14 -11.67 -4.10
N ALA A 120 0.34 -12.26 -5.27
CA ALA A 120 1.65 -12.42 -5.88
C ALA A 120 2.34 -11.07 -6.11
N LEU A 121 1.62 -10.06 -6.58
CA LEU A 121 2.14 -8.72 -6.81
C LEU A 121 2.62 -8.04 -5.51
N VAL A 122 1.84 -8.15 -4.44
CA VAL A 122 2.20 -7.60 -3.12
C VAL A 122 3.43 -8.33 -2.57
N GLU A 123 3.43 -9.66 -2.60
CA GLU A 123 4.52 -10.48 -2.08
C GLU A 123 5.83 -10.28 -2.85
N GLU A 124 5.79 -10.28 -4.18
CA GLU A 124 6.96 -10.02 -5.02
C GLU A 124 7.53 -8.63 -4.75
N THR A 125 6.67 -7.62 -4.60
CA THR A 125 7.12 -6.27 -4.28
C THR A 125 7.76 -6.18 -2.89
N LEU A 126 7.26 -6.93 -1.91
CA LEU A 126 7.90 -7.01 -0.59
C LEU A 126 9.27 -7.70 -0.64
N ARG A 127 9.49 -8.68 -1.53
CA ARG A 127 10.80 -9.34 -1.68
C ARG A 127 11.90 -8.36 -2.09
N ARG A 128 11.56 -7.34 -2.88
CA ARG A 128 12.47 -6.25 -3.29
C ARG A 128 13.00 -5.39 -2.13
N LEU A 129 12.44 -5.50 -0.92
CA LEU A 129 12.94 -4.81 0.28
C LEU A 129 14.24 -5.41 0.83
N VAL A 130 14.49 -6.70 0.55
CA VAL A 130 15.67 -7.40 1.02
C VAL A 130 16.78 -7.14 0.00
N PRO A 131 17.86 -6.42 0.36
CA PRO A 131 19.03 -6.41 -0.50
C PRO A 131 19.50 -7.86 -0.63
N GLU A 132 19.73 -8.35 -1.85
CA GLU A 132 20.29 -9.69 -2.09
C GLU A 132 21.41 -9.93 -1.07
N ALA A 133 21.19 -10.88 -0.17
CA ALA A 133 22.25 -11.31 0.73
C ALA A 133 23.34 -11.85 -0.18
N LYS A 134 24.48 -11.15 -0.27
CA LYS A 134 25.69 -11.69 -0.89
C LYS A 134 25.86 -13.11 -0.34
N PRO A 135 25.95 -14.16 -1.17
CA PRO A 135 26.21 -15.49 -0.67
C PRO A 135 27.53 -15.42 0.10
N SER A 136 27.46 -15.70 1.40
CA SER A 136 28.63 -15.92 2.23
C SER A 136 29.41 -17.06 1.59
N SER A 137 30.51 -16.72 0.92
CA SER A 137 31.44 -17.74 0.47
C SER A 137 32.03 -18.47 1.69
N PRO A 138 32.15 -19.80 1.64
CA PRO A 138 32.69 -20.61 2.73
C PRO A 138 34.16 -20.31 3.04
#